data_AF-A0A0H3HG18-F1
#
_entry.id   AF-A0A0H3HG18-F1
#
_cell.length_a   1.000
_cell.length_b   1.000
_cell.length_c   1.000
_cell.angle_alpha   90.00
_cell.angle_beta   90.00
_cell.angle_gamma   90.00
#
_symmetry.space_group_name_H-M   'P 1'
#
loop_
_entity.id
_entity.type
_entity.pdbx_description
1 polymer ?
#
loop_
_entity_poly.entity_id
_entity_poly.type
_entity_poly.pdbx_seq_one_letter_code
_entity_poly.pdbx_strand_id
1 'polypeptide(L)'
;MTEVSPPDADILAATRHWLTRAVIGLNLCPFAKGVHVKRQIRYAISRARSLEAALTDLENELRHLDAADPDEVDTTLVIFPNAFGNFLDYNDALWFADRLLRQLRLDGTLQIASFHPRYQFDGTEPDDIENYTNRAPYPILHLLRETSIERAVDAFPDAADIYERNQATMRRLGHAGWRDWMAQRGDEEDSRENGNAGKPEGSSAAN
;
A
#
# COMPACT_ATOMS: atom_id res chain seq x y z
N MET A 1 19.32 19.60 -15.24
CA MET A 1 17.99 20.00 -14.73
C MET A 1 17.79 19.22 -13.43
N THR A 2 17.68 19.90 -12.30
CA THR A 2 17.37 19.24 -11.02
C THR A 2 15.93 18.77 -11.09
N GLU A 3 15.71 17.47 -11.22
CA GLU A 3 14.36 16.91 -11.06
C GLU A 3 13.85 17.26 -9.65
N VAL A 4 12.80 18.07 -9.62
CA VAL A 4 12.11 18.43 -8.39
C VAL A 4 11.21 17.25 -8.03
N SER A 5 11.52 16.60 -6.92
CA SER A 5 10.70 15.52 -6.41
C SER A 5 9.32 16.05 -5.99
N PRO A 6 8.22 15.29 -6.22
CA PRO A 6 6.90 15.72 -5.79
C PRO A 6 6.82 15.99 -4.27
N PRO A 7 5.96 16.94 -3.84
CA PRO A 7 5.62 17.11 -2.43
C PRO A 7 5.06 15.83 -1.80
N ASP A 8 5.31 15.63 -0.50
CA ASP A 8 4.80 14.44 0.23
C ASP A 8 3.29 14.32 0.15
N ALA A 9 2.56 15.43 0.18
CA ALA A 9 1.10 15.45 0.09
C ALA A 9 0.59 14.82 -1.20
N ASP A 10 1.24 15.10 -2.34
CA ASP A 10 0.85 14.58 -3.65
C ASP A 10 1.15 13.08 -3.76
N ILE A 11 2.30 12.66 -3.21
CA ILE A 11 2.69 11.24 -3.14
C ILE A 11 1.69 10.45 -2.30
N LEU A 12 1.33 10.97 -1.12
CA LEU A 12 0.32 10.34 -0.25
C LEU A 12 -1.05 10.29 -0.92
N ALA A 13 -1.48 11.38 -1.56
CA ALA A 13 -2.76 11.43 -2.27
C ALA A 13 -2.82 10.39 -3.39
N ALA A 14 -1.78 10.29 -4.21
CA ALA A 14 -1.70 9.31 -5.29
C ALA A 14 -1.70 7.86 -4.76
N THR A 15 -0.91 7.57 -3.71
CA THR A 15 -0.87 6.23 -3.10
C THR A 15 -2.19 5.85 -2.46
N ARG A 16 -2.87 6.77 -1.76
CA ARG A 16 -4.19 6.53 -1.17
C ARG A 16 -5.27 6.33 -2.23
N HIS A 17 -5.24 7.12 -3.31
CA HIS A 17 -6.12 6.95 -4.46
C HIS A 17 -5.95 5.57 -5.09
N TRP A 18 -4.71 5.15 -5.32
CA TRP A 18 -4.40 3.81 -5.82
C TRP A 18 -4.90 2.72 -4.89
N LEU A 19 -4.61 2.81 -3.59
CA LEU A 19 -5.05 1.82 -2.61
C LEU A 19 -6.58 1.69 -2.59
N THR A 20 -7.29 2.81 -2.55
CA THR A 20 -8.75 2.83 -2.43
C THR A 20 -9.44 2.42 -3.73
N ARG A 21 -9.01 2.90 -4.89
CA ARG A 21 -9.63 2.59 -6.19
C ARG A 21 -9.21 1.23 -6.71
N ALA A 22 -7.92 0.93 -6.78
CA ALA A 22 -7.42 -0.29 -7.40
C ALA A 22 -7.48 -1.45 -6.41
N VAL A 23 -6.75 -1.36 -5.30
CA VAL A 23 -6.57 -2.50 -4.39
C VAL A 23 -7.89 -2.89 -3.72
N ILE A 24 -8.58 -1.91 -3.14
CA ILE A 24 -9.85 -2.12 -2.42
C ILE A 24 -11.04 -2.10 -3.40
N GLY A 25 -11.14 -1.09 -4.25
CA GLY A 25 -12.30 -0.86 -5.13
C GLY A 25 -12.51 -1.94 -6.19
N LEU A 26 -11.44 -2.51 -6.75
CA LEU A 26 -11.51 -3.69 -7.64
C LEU A 26 -11.42 -5.02 -6.87
N ASN A 27 -11.33 -4.97 -5.54
CA ASN A 27 -11.17 -6.13 -4.67
C ASN A 27 -9.96 -7.01 -5.06
N LEU A 28 -8.83 -6.38 -5.42
CA LEU A 28 -7.60 -7.09 -5.75
C LEU A 28 -6.96 -7.71 -4.49
N CYS A 29 -7.06 -7.02 -3.36
CA CYS A 29 -6.72 -7.59 -2.07
C CYS A 29 -7.96 -7.56 -1.16
N PRO A 30 -8.61 -8.71 -0.88
CA PRO A 30 -9.80 -8.75 -0.05
C PRO A 30 -9.52 -8.35 1.42
N PHE A 31 -8.26 -8.37 1.84
CA PHE A 31 -7.83 -8.08 3.20
C PHE A 31 -7.65 -6.57 3.45
N ALA A 32 -7.37 -5.79 2.40
CA ALA A 32 -6.98 -4.40 2.52
C ALA A 32 -8.07 -3.49 3.10
N LYS A 33 -9.36 -3.79 2.84
CA LYS A 33 -10.47 -2.95 3.28
C LYS A 33 -10.56 -2.83 4.80
N GLY A 34 -10.40 -3.94 5.52
CA GLY A 34 -10.50 -3.97 6.98
C GLY A 34 -9.42 -3.12 7.65
N VAL A 35 -8.17 -3.32 7.23
CA VAL A 35 -7.01 -2.57 7.72
C VAL A 35 -7.12 -1.08 7.39
N HIS A 36 -7.61 -0.76 6.19
CA HIS A 36 -7.82 0.62 5.75
C HIS A 36 -8.89 1.35 6.58
N VAL A 37 -10.06 0.75 6.79
CA VAL A 37 -11.16 1.35 7.57
C VAL A 37 -10.76 1.54 9.04
N LYS A 38 -9.99 0.61 9.60
CA LYS A 38 -9.43 0.74 10.95
C LYS A 38 -8.26 1.73 11.06
N ARG A 39 -7.84 2.34 9.95
CA ARG A 39 -6.71 3.29 9.86
C ARG A 39 -5.37 2.68 10.33
N GLN A 40 -5.18 1.38 10.11
CA GLN A 40 -4.00 0.61 10.54
C GLN A 40 -2.88 0.54 9.48
N ILE A 41 -2.93 1.41 8.47
CA ILE A 41 -1.94 1.48 7.39
C ILE A 41 -1.05 2.69 7.63
N ARG A 42 0.24 2.44 7.88
CA ARG A 42 1.27 3.47 7.91
C ARG A 42 1.77 3.72 6.48
N TYR A 43 1.92 5.00 6.13
CA TYR A 43 2.53 5.42 4.86
C TYR A 43 3.87 6.08 5.15
N ALA A 44 4.97 5.46 4.72
CA ALA A 44 6.32 5.94 4.92
C ALA A 44 6.91 6.40 3.58
N ILE A 45 7.15 7.70 3.41
CA ILE A 45 7.81 8.21 2.20
C ILE A 45 9.32 8.20 2.41
N SER A 46 10.02 7.39 1.62
CA SER A 46 11.48 7.40 1.57
C SER A 46 11.98 8.47 0.61
N ARG A 47 12.92 9.30 1.05
CA ARG A 47 13.60 10.27 0.19
C ARG A 47 14.94 9.76 -0.32
N ALA A 48 15.21 8.46 -0.15
CA ALA A 48 16.39 7.78 -0.65
C ALA A 48 16.57 7.98 -2.16
N ARG A 49 17.82 8.06 -2.58
CA ARG A 49 18.25 8.17 -3.99
C ARG A 49 19.28 7.10 -4.37
N SER A 50 19.60 6.21 -3.45
CA SER A 50 20.51 5.08 -3.64
C SER A 50 19.93 3.85 -2.97
N LEU A 51 20.43 2.67 -3.36
CA LEU A 51 20.04 1.40 -2.77
C LEU A 51 20.34 1.36 -1.27
N GLU A 52 21.51 1.83 -0.84
CA GLU A 52 21.92 1.79 0.57
C GLU A 52 21.02 2.66 1.46
N ALA A 53 20.69 3.87 0.98
CA ALA A 53 19.77 4.75 1.69
C ALA A 53 18.36 4.14 1.76
N ALA A 54 17.90 3.51 0.67
CA ALA A 54 16.59 2.86 0.63
C ALA A 54 16.53 1.64 1.56
N LEU A 55 17.61 0.86 1.66
CA LEU A 55 17.70 -0.27 2.60
C LEU A 55 17.74 0.19 4.06
N THR A 56 18.35 1.35 4.34
CA THR A 56 18.34 1.97 5.68
C THR A 56 16.92 2.40 6.05
N ASP A 57 16.21 3.06 5.14
CA ASP A 57 14.81 3.45 5.35
C ASP A 57 13.91 2.20 5.54
N LEU A 58 14.13 1.15 4.74
CA LEU A 58 13.43 -0.13 4.88
C LEU A 58 13.69 -0.80 6.23
N GLU A 59 14.95 -0.84 6.69
CA GLU A 59 15.30 -1.40 8.01
C GLU A 59 14.54 -0.68 9.13
N ASN A 60 14.50 0.66 9.08
CA ASN A 60 13.78 1.45 10.08
C ASN A 60 12.29 1.13 10.10
N GLU A 61 11.66 1.00 8.93
CA GLU A 61 10.23 0.71 8.83
C GLU A 61 9.89 -0.75 9.19
N LEU A 62 10.78 -1.71 8.91
CA LEU A 62 10.66 -3.09 9.38
C LEU A 62 10.69 -3.17 10.91
N ARG A 63 11.68 -2.52 11.55
CA ARG A 63 11.79 -2.46 13.01
C ARG A 63 10.63 -1.72 13.65
N HIS A 64 10.15 -0.66 13.00
CA HIS A 64 8.99 0.09 13.48
C HIS A 64 7.73 -0.78 13.46
N LEU A 65 7.46 -1.46 12.35
CA LEU A 65 6.30 -2.35 12.25
C LEU A 65 6.39 -3.50 13.25
N ASP A 66 7.55 -4.14 13.39
CA ASP A 66 7.76 -5.21 14.35
C ASP A 66 7.43 -4.77 15.79
N ALA A 67 7.89 -3.58 16.19
CA ALA A 67 7.69 -3.04 17.53
C ALA A 67 6.31 -2.39 17.78
N ALA A 68 5.58 -2.03 16.73
CA ALA A 68 4.29 -1.35 16.85
C ALA A 68 3.18 -2.30 17.33
N ASP A 69 2.19 -1.75 18.03
CA ASP A 69 0.95 -2.46 18.34
C ASP A 69 0.19 -2.76 17.04
N PRO A 70 -0.16 -4.02 16.72
CA PRO A 70 -0.92 -4.35 15.51
C PRO A 70 -2.31 -3.69 15.47
N ASP A 71 -2.89 -3.30 16.60
CA ASP A 71 -4.16 -2.57 16.63
C ASP A 71 -4.01 -1.10 16.21
N GLU A 72 -2.79 -0.54 16.29
CA GLU A 72 -2.45 0.81 15.83
C GLU A 72 -1.86 0.79 14.41
N VAL A 73 -0.89 -0.09 14.14
CA VAL A 73 -0.22 -0.25 12.85
C VAL A 73 -0.08 -1.74 12.52
N ASP A 74 -0.90 -2.18 11.58
CA ASP A 74 -0.91 -3.57 11.11
C ASP A 74 0.00 -3.75 9.88
N THR A 75 0.10 -2.72 9.03
CA THR A 75 0.91 -2.77 7.81
C THR A 75 1.55 -1.43 7.48
N THR A 76 2.66 -1.46 6.74
CA THR A 76 3.37 -0.25 6.28
C THR A 76 3.58 -0.27 4.77
N LEU A 77 3.22 0.82 4.10
CA LEU A 77 3.59 1.07 2.71
C LEU A 77 4.82 2.00 2.68
N VAL A 78 5.98 1.45 2.31
CA VAL A 78 7.21 2.22 2.10
C VAL A 78 7.27 2.66 0.64
N ILE A 79 7.23 3.97 0.41
CA ILE A 79 7.04 4.58 -0.91
C ILE A 79 8.35 5.26 -1.33
N PHE A 80 8.88 4.89 -2.50
CA PHE A 80 10.17 5.37 -3.01
C PHE A 80 9.98 6.28 -4.25
N PRO A 81 9.60 7.57 -4.09
CA PRO A 81 9.40 8.50 -5.20
C PRO A 81 10.70 8.83 -5.97
N ASN A 82 11.87 8.64 -5.34
CA ASN A 82 13.17 9.11 -5.86
C ASN A 82 14.19 7.99 -6.12
N ALA A 83 13.79 6.74 -5.91
CA ALA A 83 14.62 5.56 -6.13
C ALA A 83 13.81 4.52 -6.91
N PHE A 84 14.52 3.60 -7.57
CA PHE A 84 13.90 2.46 -8.23
C PHE A 84 12.88 2.77 -9.33
N GLY A 85 13.06 3.87 -10.09
CA GLY A 85 12.17 4.17 -11.23
C GLY A 85 12.31 3.21 -12.42
N ASN A 86 13.44 2.49 -12.49
CA ASN A 86 13.64 1.39 -13.42
C ASN A 86 13.21 0.08 -12.75
N PHE A 87 12.37 -0.71 -13.43
CA PHE A 87 11.82 -1.94 -12.87
C PHE A 87 12.87 -3.03 -12.67
N LEU A 88 13.90 -3.11 -13.52
CA LEU A 88 14.95 -4.12 -13.36
C LEU A 88 15.80 -3.82 -12.12
N ASP A 89 16.20 -2.56 -11.94
CA ASP A 89 16.94 -2.12 -10.74
C ASP A 89 16.08 -2.33 -9.47
N TYR A 90 14.78 -2.09 -9.55
CA TYR A 90 13.83 -2.38 -8.48
C TYR A 90 13.77 -3.88 -8.16
N ASN A 91 13.67 -4.72 -9.18
CA ASN A 91 13.59 -6.17 -9.02
C ASN A 91 14.86 -6.74 -8.38
N ASP A 92 16.04 -6.23 -8.76
CA ASP A 92 17.30 -6.56 -8.11
C ASP A 92 17.33 -6.11 -6.64
N ALA A 93 16.75 -4.95 -6.33
CA ALA A 93 16.64 -4.46 -4.95
C ALA A 93 15.80 -5.37 -4.04
N LEU A 94 14.82 -6.12 -4.59
CA LEU A 94 14.01 -7.06 -3.82
C LEU A 94 14.85 -8.18 -3.19
N TRP A 95 15.93 -8.61 -3.84
CA TRP A 95 16.85 -9.59 -3.26
C TRP A 95 17.52 -9.06 -1.98
N PHE A 96 17.90 -7.77 -1.97
CA PHE A 96 18.49 -7.14 -0.80
C PHE A 96 17.45 -6.92 0.31
N ALA A 97 16.21 -6.58 -0.05
CA ALA A 97 15.11 -6.44 0.91
C ALA A 97 14.79 -7.77 1.63
N ASP A 98 14.71 -8.87 0.89
CA ASP A 98 14.51 -10.21 1.44
C ASP A 98 15.69 -10.65 2.31
N ARG A 99 16.93 -10.36 1.90
CA ARG A 99 18.11 -10.61 2.72
C ARG A 99 18.10 -9.80 4.02
N LEU A 100 17.70 -8.54 3.97
CA LEU A 100 17.60 -7.68 5.15
C LEU A 100 16.57 -8.22 6.14
N LEU A 101 15.41 -8.66 5.66
CA LEU A 101 14.36 -9.29 6.48
C LEU A 101 14.91 -10.48 7.29
N ARG A 102 15.65 -11.38 6.64
CA ARG A 102 16.32 -12.53 7.30
C ARG A 102 17.41 -12.10 8.26
N GLN A 103 18.20 -11.08 7.93
CA GLN A 103 19.24 -10.55 8.82
C GLN A 103 18.67 -9.99 10.12
N LEU A 104 17.49 -9.39 10.04
CA LEU A 104 16.73 -8.90 11.19
C LEU A 104 15.97 -10.01 11.94
N ARG A 105 15.97 -11.24 11.41
CA ARG A 105 15.18 -12.39 11.91
C ARG A 105 13.68 -12.11 11.95
N LEU A 106 13.21 -11.37 10.96
CA LEU A 106 11.79 -11.05 10.78
C LEU A 106 11.12 -11.96 9.74
N ASP A 107 11.87 -12.87 9.11
CA ASP A 107 11.29 -13.92 8.27
C ASP A 107 10.39 -14.84 9.10
N GLY A 108 9.20 -15.18 8.59
CA GLY A 108 8.16 -15.88 9.35
C GLY A 108 7.35 -14.98 10.28
N THR A 109 7.67 -13.69 10.37
CA THR A 109 6.95 -12.70 11.20
C THR A 109 6.38 -11.59 10.34
N LEU A 110 7.22 -11.01 9.49
CA LEU A 110 6.86 -10.01 8.50
C LEU A 110 7.20 -10.53 7.10
N GLN A 111 6.42 -10.12 6.11
CA GLN A 111 6.71 -10.35 4.70
C GLN A 111 6.66 -9.05 3.91
N ILE A 112 7.29 -9.05 2.74
CA ILE A 112 7.36 -7.90 1.84
C ILE A 112 6.65 -8.25 0.54
N ALA A 113 5.57 -7.52 0.23
CA ALA A 113 4.95 -7.53 -1.09
C ALA A 113 5.43 -6.32 -1.90
N SER A 114 5.59 -6.48 -3.21
CA SER A 114 6.22 -5.49 -4.08
C SER A 114 5.25 -4.94 -5.13
N PHE A 115 5.32 -3.63 -5.34
CA PHE A 115 4.53 -2.90 -6.33
C PHE A 115 5.40 -1.88 -7.08
N HIS A 116 5.13 -1.67 -8.37
CA HIS A 116 5.96 -0.78 -9.19
C HIS A 116 5.16 -0.17 -10.36
N PRO A 117 5.40 1.08 -10.80
CA PRO A 117 4.65 1.68 -11.91
C PRO A 117 4.75 0.91 -13.23
N ARG A 118 5.88 0.22 -13.41
CA ARG A 118 6.17 -0.66 -14.56
C ARG A 118 6.27 -2.13 -14.15
N TYR A 119 5.51 -2.56 -13.14
CA TYR A 119 5.51 -3.96 -12.76
C TYR A 119 5.21 -4.84 -13.98
N GLN A 120 5.95 -5.93 -14.10
CA GLN A 120 5.81 -6.94 -15.14
C GLN A 120 6.05 -8.30 -14.48
N PHE A 121 5.08 -9.20 -14.59
CA PHE A 121 5.26 -10.59 -14.17
C PHE A 121 6.10 -11.36 -15.19
N ASP A 122 6.84 -12.36 -14.71
CA ASP A 122 7.56 -13.27 -15.60
C ASP A 122 6.59 -13.93 -16.60
N GLY A 123 7.02 -14.00 -17.86
CA GLY A 123 6.21 -14.55 -18.95
C GLY A 123 5.06 -13.67 -19.47
N THR A 124 4.94 -12.41 -19.03
CA THR A 124 3.96 -11.44 -19.57
C THR A 124 4.63 -10.39 -20.46
N GLU A 125 3.86 -9.76 -21.34
CA GLU A 125 4.31 -8.59 -22.09
C GLU A 125 4.22 -7.31 -21.24
N PRO A 126 5.08 -6.29 -21.48
CA PRO A 126 5.08 -5.07 -20.68
C PRO A 126 3.74 -4.33 -20.63
N ASP A 127 2.85 -4.50 -21.59
CA ASP A 127 1.55 -3.83 -21.59
C ASP A 127 0.38 -4.73 -21.19
N ASP A 128 0.61 -5.99 -20.78
CA ASP A 128 -0.47 -6.88 -20.35
C ASP A 128 -1.25 -6.30 -19.16
N ILE A 129 -2.58 -6.39 -19.23
CA ILE A 129 -3.46 -5.76 -18.23
C ILE A 129 -3.36 -6.45 -16.86
N GLU A 130 -2.98 -7.73 -16.82
CA GLU A 130 -2.76 -8.49 -15.60
C GLU A 130 -1.62 -7.93 -14.76
N ASN A 131 -0.62 -7.29 -15.38
CA ASN A 131 0.46 -6.62 -14.64
C ASN A 131 -0.07 -5.50 -13.73
N TYR A 132 -1.25 -4.95 -14.03
CA TYR A 132 -1.84 -3.88 -13.25
C TYR A 132 -2.36 -4.34 -11.88
N THR A 133 -2.38 -5.65 -11.58
CA THR A 133 -2.61 -6.11 -10.20
C THR A 133 -1.51 -5.65 -9.24
N ASN A 134 -0.29 -5.46 -9.76
CA ASN A 134 0.89 -5.04 -9.00
C ASN A 134 1.46 -3.70 -9.46
N ARG A 135 0.80 -3.00 -10.39
CA ARG A 135 1.16 -1.62 -10.73
C ARG A 135 0.67 -0.65 -9.67
N ALA A 136 1.55 0.28 -9.32
CA ALA A 136 1.32 1.31 -8.32
C ALA A 136 1.83 2.67 -8.83
N PRO A 137 1.42 3.81 -8.23
CA PRO A 137 1.89 5.13 -8.67
C PRO A 137 3.38 5.37 -8.45
N TYR A 138 4.00 4.63 -7.52
CA TYR A 138 5.42 4.67 -7.19
C TYR A 138 5.94 3.25 -6.94
N PRO A 139 7.26 3.04 -6.95
CA PRO A 139 7.86 1.85 -6.35
C PRO A 139 7.48 1.80 -4.86
N ILE A 140 6.86 0.70 -4.45
CA ILE A 140 6.33 0.53 -3.10
C ILE A 140 6.65 -0.87 -2.60
N LEU A 141 7.24 -0.94 -1.41
CA LEU A 141 7.34 -2.16 -0.62
C LEU A 141 6.26 -2.13 0.46
N HIS A 142 5.38 -3.13 0.46
CA HIS A 142 4.34 -3.31 1.45
C HIS A 142 4.80 -4.32 2.50
N LEU A 143 5.03 -3.82 3.70
CA LEU A 143 5.40 -4.62 4.87
C LEU A 143 4.12 -5.12 5.55
N LEU A 144 4.01 -6.43 5.71
CA LEU A 144 2.83 -7.11 6.17
C LEU A 144 3.19 -8.08 7.31
N ARG A 145 2.34 -8.18 8.33
CA ARG A 145 2.48 -9.22 9.36
C ARG A 145 1.95 -10.55 8.82
N GLU A 146 2.74 -11.60 8.93
CA GLU A 146 2.32 -12.94 8.50
C GLU A 146 1.08 -13.41 9.28
N THR A 147 1.04 -13.16 10.58
CA THR A 147 -0.12 -13.46 11.43
C THR A 147 -1.40 -12.73 11.00
N SER A 148 -1.29 -11.51 10.46
CA SER A 148 -2.45 -10.78 9.92
C SER A 148 -2.93 -11.39 8.61
N ILE A 149 -2.01 -11.88 7.78
CA ILE A 149 -2.35 -12.59 6.54
C ILE A 149 -2.98 -13.95 6.84
N GLU A 150 -2.42 -14.74 7.76
CA GLU A 150 -2.98 -16.03 8.16
C GLU A 150 -4.42 -15.89 8.66
N ARG A 151 -4.67 -14.94 9.58
CA ARG A 151 -6.03 -14.64 10.07
C ARG A 151 -6.97 -14.24 8.94
N ALA A 152 -6.46 -13.51 7.95
CA ALA A 152 -7.25 -13.09 6.81
C ALA A 152 -7.49 -14.27 5.84
N VAL A 153 -6.54 -15.17 5.63
CA VAL A 153 -6.73 -16.38 4.83
C VAL A 153 -7.76 -17.31 5.49
N ASP A 154 -7.67 -17.53 6.80
CA ASP A 154 -8.62 -18.37 7.55
C ASP A 154 -10.06 -17.84 7.49
N ALA A 155 -10.23 -16.51 7.39
CA ALA A 155 -11.52 -15.87 7.29
C ALA A 155 -12.10 -15.86 5.86
N PHE A 156 -11.32 -16.21 4.84
CA PHE A 156 -11.70 -16.12 3.42
C PHE A 156 -11.49 -17.47 2.71
N PRO A 157 -12.58 -18.24 2.46
CA PRO A 157 -12.51 -19.60 1.90
C PRO A 157 -11.76 -19.74 0.58
N ASP A 158 -11.72 -18.68 -0.23
CA ASP A 158 -11.21 -18.70 -1.60
C ASP A 158 -9.86 -17.95 -1.74
N ALA A 159 -9.05 -17.92 -0.68
CA ALA A 159 -7.77 -17.21 -0.69
C ALA A 159 -6.81 -17.75 -1.78
N ALA A 160 -6.88 -19.04 -2.09
CA ALA A 160 -6.07 -19.68 -3.13
C ALA A 160 -6.37 -19.12 -4.54
N ASP A 161 -7.62 -18.69 -4.79
CA ASP A 161 -8.08 -18.26 -6.11
C ASP A 161 -7.90 -16.74 -6.33
N ILE A 162 -7.37 -16.00 -5.33
CA ILE A 162 -7.20 -14.53 -5.40
C ILE A 162 -6.43 -14.14 -6.65
N TYR A 163 -5.35 -14.84 -6.96
CA TYR A 163 -4.51 -14.54 -8.12
C TYR A 163 -5.29 -14.65 -9.44
N GLU A 164 -5.98 -15.77 -9.65
CA GLU A 164 -6.75 -16.02 -10.87
C GLU A 164 -7.96 -15.08 -10.98
N ARG A 165 -8.64 -14.80 -9.87
CA ARG A 165 -9.73 -13.84 -9.80
C ARG A 165 -9.27 -12.43 -10.16
N ASN A 166 -8.10 -12.03 -9.68
CA ASN A 166 -7.52 -10.72 -9.98
C ASN A 166 -7.21 -10.61 -11.47
N GLN A 167 -6.55 -11.61 -12.06
CA GLN A 167 -6.31 -11.64 -13.50
C GLN A 167 -7.61 -11.59 -14.32
N ALA A 168 -8.61 -12.39 -13.95
CA ALA A 168 -9.91 -12.38 -14.63
C ALA A 168 -10.61 -11.02 -14.53
N THR A 169 -10.51 -10.37 -13.37
CA THR A 169 -11.03 -9.00 -13.16
C THR A 169 -10.31 -8.01 -14.05
N MET A 170 -8.98 -8.06 -14.12
CA MET A 170 -8.18 -7.18 -14.97
C MET A 170 -8.44 -7.39 -16.46
N ARG A 171 -8.56 -8.65 -16.91
CA ARG A 171 -8.94 -9.00 -18.29
C ARG A 171 -10.31 -8.45 -18.67
N ARG A 172 -11.31 -8.61 -17.80
CA ARG A 172 -12.67 -8.09 -18.03
C ARG A 172 -12.71 -6.57 -18.07
N LEU A 173 -11.90 -5.91 -17.24
CA LEU A 173 -11.81 -4.46 -17.17
C LEU A 173 -11.10 -3.88 -18.41
N GLY A 174 -9.99 -4.49 -18.83
CA GLY A 174 -9.15 -4.03 -19.92
C GLY A 174 -8.52 -2.65 -19.66
N HIS A 175 -7.68 -2.17 -20.57
CA HIS A 175 -7.00 -0.88 -20.41
C HIS A 175 -7.95 0.32 -20.41
N ALA A 176 -9.00 0.28 -21.24
CA ALA A 176 -9.99 1.35 -21.29
C ALA A 176 -10.75 1.44 -19.97
N GLY A 177 -11.29 0.32 -19.48
CA GLY A 177 -11.98 0.27 -18.19
C GLY A 177 -11.06 0.64 -17.03
N TRP A 178 -9.78 0.25 -17.06
CA TRP A 178 -8.81 0.66 -16.04
C TRP A 178 -8.62 2.18 -16.01
N ARG A 179 -8.41 2.82 -17.16
CA ARG A 179 -8.25 4.29 -17.23
C ARG A 179 -9.49 5.00 -16.73
N ASP A 180 -10.67 4.58 -17.19
CA ASP A 180 -11.94 5.19 -16.79
C ASP A 180 -12.23 4.98 -15.29
N TRP A 181 -11.87 3.81 -14.76
CA TRP A 181 -11.99 3.50 -13.33
C TRP A 181 -11.04 4.35 -12.48
N MET A 182 -9.78 4.50 -12.90
CA MET A 182 -8.78 5.25 -12.15
C MET A 182 -8.94 6.77 -12.26
N ALA A 183 -9.65 7.27 -13.28
CA ALA A 183 -9.96 8.69 -13.44
C ALA A 183 -11.06 9.20 -12.47
N GLN A 184 -11.88 8.30 -11.95
CA GLN A 184 -12.92 8.64 -10.96
C GLN A 184 -12.28 8.83 -9.58
N ARG A 185 -12.76 9.81 -8.81
CA ARG A 185 -12.36 9.99 -7.41
C ARG A 185 -12.77 8.78 -6.56
N GLY A 186 -11.95 8.41 -5.59
CA GLY A 186 -12.34 7.44 -4.55
C GLY A 186 -13.51 7.99 -3.74
N ASP A 187 -14.41 7.11 -3.29
CA ASP A 187 -15.46 7.49 -2.36
C ASP A 187 -14.80 7.85 -1.01
N GLU A 188 -14.51 9.13 -0.82
CA GLU A 188 -14.08 9.69 0.45
C GLU A 188 -15.31 9.80 1.38
N GLU A 189 -15.70 8.70 2.02
CA GLU A 189 -16.45 8.78 3.29
C GLU A 189 -15.50 9.24 4.40
N ASP A 190 -15.09 10.52 4.38
CA ASP A 190 -14.43 11.17 5.54
C ASP A 190 -14.75 12.67 5.65
N SER A 191 -15.94 13.09 5.22
CA SER A 191 -16.41 14.49 5.31
C SER A 191 -17.67 14.69 6.17
N ARG A 192 -18.00 13.74 7.06
CA ARG A 192 -19.09 13.92 8.04
C ARG A 192 -18.64 13.71 9.49
N GLU A 193 -17.60 14.42 9.92
CA GLU A 193 -17.37 14.62 11.36
C GLU A 193 -16.56 15.90 11.62
N ASN A 194 -17.17 17.06 11.34
CA ASN A 194 -16.73 18.33 11.94
C ASN A 194 -17.85 19.37 11.95
N GLY A 195 -18.99 18.99 12.52
CA GLY A 195 -20.19 19.82 12.63
C GLY A 195 -20.96 19.60 13.93
N ASN A 196 -20.27 19.53 15.07
CA ASN A 196 -20.93 19.72 16.36
C ASN A 196 -20.13 20.71 17.22
N ALA A 197 -20.20 21.98 16.82
CA ALA A 197 -19.77 23.09 17.64
C ALA A 197 -20.95 23.56 18.51
N GLY A 198 -20.81 23.38 19.82
CA GLY A 198 -21.36 24.31 20.82
C GLY A 198 -22.82 24.09 21.23
N LYS A 199 -23.04 23.22 22.22
CA LYS A 199 -24.17 23.39 23.15
C LYS A 199 -23.65 24.27 24.31
N PRO A 200 -24.19 25.47 24.55
CA PRO A 200 -23.81 26.23 25.74
C PRO A 200 -24.50 25.62 26.96
N GLU A 201 -23.71 25.28 27.97
CA GLU A 201 -24.19 24.97 29.31
C GLU A 201 -24.76 26.24 29.94
N GLY A 202 -26.08 26.29 30.08
CA GLY A 202 -26.80 27.29 30.85
C GLY A 202 -26.93 26.84 32.30
N SER A 203 -26.09 27.45 33.15
CA SER A 203 -26.03 27.34 34.60
C SER A 203 -27.41 27.40 35.29
N SER A 204 -27.64 26.45 36.21
CA SER A 204 -28.62 26.54 37.28
C SER A 204 -27.85 26.65 38.60
N ALA A 205 -27.87 27.84 39.20
CA ALA A 205 -27.61 28.02 40.63
C ALA A 205 -28.64 29.02 41.18
N ALA A 206 -29.31 28.57 42.24
CA ALA A 206 -30.43 29.21 42.90
C ALA A 206 -30.01 30.40 43.77
N ASN A 207 -30.79 31.48 43.74
CA ASN A 207 -31.52 32.06 44.88
C ASN A 207 -32.42 33.21 44.43
#